data_AF-A0A2V8CN96-F1
#
_entry.id   AF-A0A2V8CN96-F1
#
_cell.length_a   1.000
_cell.length_b   1.000
_cell.length_c   1.000
_cell.angle_alpha   90.00
_cell.angle_beta   90.00
_cell.angle_gamma   90.00
#
_symmetry.space_group_name_H-M   'P 1'
#
loop_
_entity.id
_entity.type
_entity.pdbx_description
1 polymer ?
#
loop_
_entity_poly.entity_id
_entity_poly.type
_entity_poly.pdbx_seq_one_letter_code
_entity_poly.pdbx_strand_id
1 'polypeptide(L)'
;MAMDRQGTGLSILRICIGIFFIFEGLGKIRWLTDTSLLASQLADWSQAVPAGSWSHQYLERVAMPYSTIFARLVPLGEITSGAAMVAGFWTPLFALVAFFMALNFQFASGALFKYSILTSGYGLPVLGSTLALAVGGVRLPWSIRSSGLPRAERSKRFS
;
A
#
# COMPACT_ATOMS: atom_id res chain seq x y z
N MET A 1 19.14 10.17 -25.96
CA MET A 1 18.44 10.39 -24.68
C MET A 1 18.72 9.17 -23.80
N ALA A 2 19.65 9.27 -22.85
CA ALA A 2 19.92 8.14 -21.95
C ALA A 2 18.68 7.96 -21.07
N MET A 3 17.92 6.91 -21.33
CA MET A 3 16.75 6.56 -20.54
C MET A 3 17.19 6.39 -19.09
N ASP A 4 16.64 7.18 -18.18
CA ASP A 4 16.91 7.04 -16.74
C ASP A 4 16.38 5.65 -16.32
N ARG A 5 17.30 4.67 -16.31
CA ARG A 5 16.99 3.28 -16.01
C ARG A 5 16.36 3.14 -14.62
N GLN A 6 16.74 4.01 -13.68
CA GLN A 6 16.17 4.03 -12.34
C GLN A 6 14.72 4.52 -12.37
N GLY A 7 14.45 5.66 -13.02
CA GLY A 7 13.08 6.16 -13.19
C GLY A 7 12.18 5.20 -13.97
N THR A 8 12.72 4.50 -14.96
CA THR A 8 11.99 3.50 -15.75
C THR A 8 11.62 2.29 -14.89
N GLY A 9 12.58 1.74 -14.13
CA GLY A 9 12.33 0.62 -13.23
C GLY A 9 11.30 0.96 -12.15
N LEU A 10 11.39 2.16 -11.57
CA LEU A 10 10.43 2.61 -10.57
C LEU A 10 9.02 2.82 -11.16
N SER A 11 8.92 3.23 -12.42
CA SER A 11 7.65 3.35 -13.14
C SER A 11 7.01 1.99 -13.40
N ILE A 12 7.81 0.99 -13.78
CA ILE A 12 7.33 -0.40 -13.96
C ILE A 12 6.84 -0.94 -12.63
N LEU A 13 7.64 -0.80 -11.56
CA LEU A 13 7.26 -1.24 -10.21
C LEU A 13 5.95 -0.59 -9.77
N ARG A 14 5.81 0.72 -10.01
CA ARG A 14 4.59 1.47 -9.71
C ARG A 14 3.37 0.87 -10.41
N ILE A 15 3.47 0.60 -11.70
CA ILE A 15 2.36 0.03 -12.49
C ILE A 15 2.03 -1.38 -12.00
N CYS A 16 3.03 -2.24 -11.81
CA CYS A 16 2.81 -3.61 -11.32
C CYS A 16 2.12 -3.63 -9.96
N ILE A 17 2.59 -2.82 -9.00
CA ILE A 17 1.96 -2.70 -7.69
C ILE A 17 0.56 -2.07 -7.79
N GLY A 18 0.39 -1.05 -8.63
CA GLY A 18 -0.92 -0.44 -8.85
C GLY A 18 -1.94 -1.44 -9.39
N ILE A 19 -1.56 -2.25 -10.38
CA ILE A 19 -2.38 -3.34 -10.92
C ILE A 19 -2.71 -4.36 -9.82
N PHE A 20 -1.70 -4.79 -9.06
CA PHE A 20 -1.89 -5.72 -7.95
C PHE A 20 -2.96 -5.22 -6.96
N PHE A 21 -2.90 -3.96 -6.53
CA PHE A 21 -3.89 -3.38 -5.61
C PHE A 21 -5.29 -3.25 -6.22
N ILE A 22 -5.40 -2.98 -7.53
CA ILE A 22 -6.71 -2.99 -8.21
C ILE A 22 -7.33 -4.38 -8.13
N PHE A 23 -6.58 -5.44 -8.47
CA PHE A 23 -7.09 -6.81 -8.42
C PHE A 23 -7.40 -7.28 -7.00
N GLU A 24 -6.57 -6.91 -6.02
CA GLU A 24 -6.84 -7.16 -4.60
C GLU A 24 -8.16 -6.53 -4.13
N GLY A 25 -8.42 -5.28 -4.52
CA GLY A 25 -9.66 -4.60 -4.17
C GLY A 25 -10.87 -5.12 -4.91
N LEU A 26 -10.72 -5.52 -6.17
CA LEU A 26 -11.77 -6.21 -6.94
C LEU A 26 -12.13 -7.57 -6.33
N GLY A 27 -11.15 -8.33 -5.85
CA GLY A 27 -11.38 -9.58 -5.11
C GLY A 27 -12.20 -9.38 -3.83
N LYS A 28 -12.16 -8.17 -3.26
CA LYS A 28 -12.87 -7.79 -2.04
C LYS A 28 -14.12 -6.93 -2.32
N ILE A 29 -14.55 -6.77 -3.58
CA ILE A 29 -15.68 -5.89 -3.92
C ILE A 29 -16.99 -6.32 -3.25
N ARG A 30 -17.14 -7.63 -2.99
CA ARG A 30 -18.30 -8.18 -2.26
C ARG A 30 -18.39 -7.67 -0.82
N TRP A 31 -17.30 -7.22 -0.22
CA TRP A 31 -17.29 -6.65 1.14
C TRP A 31 -18.06 -5.33 1.22
N LEU A 32 -18.24 -4.62 0.09
CA LEU A 32 -19.04 -3.40 0.04
C LEU A 32 -20.52 -3.67 0.33
N THR A 33 -21.03 -4.81 -0.16
CA THR A 33 -22.42 -5.23 0.00
C THR A 33 -22.63 -6.16 1.17
N ASP A 34 -21.62 -6.98 1.49
CA ASP A 34 -21.67 -7.98 2.55
C ASP A 34 -20.47 -7.83 3.47
N THR A 35 -20.66 -7.06 4.54
CA THR A 35 -19.61 -6.80 5.53
C THR A 35 -19.33 -8.00 6.44
N SER A 36 -20.18 -9.04 6.40
CA SER A 36 -19.99 -10.24 7.22
C SER A 36 -18.75 -11.03 6.81
N LEU A 37 -18.34 -10.94 5.54
CA LEU A 37 -17.15 -11.59 5.00
C LEU A 37 -15.86 -11.11 5.68
N LEU A 38 -15.74 -9.80 5.93
CA LEU A 38 -14.60 -9.28 6.68
C LEU A 38 -14.72 -9.63 8.17
N ALA A 39 -15.93 -9.54 8.74
CA ALA A 39 -16.13 -9.87 10.14
C ALA A 39 -15.78 -11.33 10.44
N SER A 40 -16.16 -12.28 9.58
CA SER A 40 -15.79 -13.69 9.71
C SER A 40 -14.28 -13.87 9.58
N GLN A 41 -13.65 -13.23 8.60
CA GLN A 41 -12.20 -13.29 8.41
C GLN A 41 -11.43 -12.77 9.65
N LEU A 42 -11.90 -11.68 10.26
CA LEU A 42 -11.31 -11.12 11.48
C LEU A 42 -11.53 -12.03 12.68
N ALA A 43 -12.69 -12.68 12.79
CA ALA A 43 -12.97 -13.65 13.84
C ALA A 43 -12.05 -14.88 13.72
N ASP A 44 -11.87 -15.40 12.49
CA ASP A 44 -10.95 -16.50 12.21
C ASP A 44 -9.50 -16.14 12.59
N TRP A 45 -9.06 -14.92 12.26
CA TRP A 45 -7.74 -14.44 12.70
C TRP A 45 -7.63 -14.29 14.20
N SER A 46 -8.68 -13.80 14.87
CA SER A 46 -8.69 -13.68 16.33
C SER A 46 -8.50 -15.02 17.02
N GLN A 47 -9.07 -16.09 16.45
CA GLN A 47 -8.89 -17.45 16.96
C GLN A 47 -7.51 -18.04 16.64
N ALA A 48 -6.91 -17.63 15.51
CA ALA A 48 -5.62 -18.15 15.04
C ALA A 48 -4.39 -17.46 15.65
N VAL A 49 -4.52 -16.24 16.18
CA VAL A 49 -3.43 -15.51 16.83
C VAL A 49 -3.37 -15.85 18.33
N PRO A 50 -2.17 -15.86 18.96
CA PRO A 50 -2.06 -16.12 20.39
C PRO A 50 -2.87 -15.11 21.22
N ALA A 51 -3.63 -15.61 22.20
CA ALA A 51 -4.38 -14.78 23.13
C ALA A 51 -3.44 -13.83 23.89
N GLY A 52 -3.84 -12.56 24.01
CA GLY A 52 -3.03 -11.52 24.66
C GLY A 52 -1.87 -10.95 23.80
N SER A 53 -1.69 -11.43 22.57
CA SER A 53 -0.75 -10.81 21.62
C SER A 53 -1.23 -9.42 21.17
N TRP A 54 -0.29 -8.60 20.66
CA TRP A 54 -0.61 -7.29 20.10
C TRP A 54 -1.63 -7.35 18.96
N SER A 55 -1.54 -8.37 18.10
CA SER A 55 -2.52 -8.63 17.04
C SER A 55 -3.90 -8.94 17.62
N HIS A 56 -3.99 -9.79 18.65
CA HIS A 56 -5.27 -10.11 19.32
C HIS A 56 -5.91 -8.85 19.91
N GLN A 57 -5.14 -8.03 20.63
CA GLN A 57 -5.64 -6.79 21.22
C GLN A 57 -6.11 -5.78 20.17
N TYR A 58 -5.42 -5.71 19.03
CA TYR A 58 -5.82 -4.86 17.91
C TYR A 58 -7.12 -5.36 17.26
N LEU A 59 -7.26 -6.68 17.08
CA LEU A 59 -8.49 -7.26 16.53
C LEU A 59 -9.69 -6.96 17.42
N GLU A 60 -9.57 -7.18 18.73
CA GLU A 60 -10.66 -6.96 19.70
C GLU A 60 -11.04 -5.49 19.86
N ARG A 61 -10.05 -4.59 19.92
CA ARG A 61 -10.31 -3.18 20.24
C ARG A 61 -10.57 -2.31 19.02
N VAL A 62 -10.07 -2.70 17.84
CA VAL A 62 -10.08 -1.86 16.65
C VAL A 62 -10.71 -2.58 15.46
N ALA A 63 -10.18 -3.73 15.04
CA ALA A 63 -10.60 -4.31 13.76
C ALA A 63 -12.05 -4.83 13.78
N MET A 64 -12.44 -5.59 14.81
CA MET A 64 -13.77 -6.17 14.90
C MET A 64 -14.89 -5.13 15.13
N PRO A 65 -14.76 -4.16 16.06
CA PRO A 65 -15.78 -3.13 16.28
C PRO A 65 -16.05 -2.26 15.05
N TYR A 66 -15.01 -1.97 14.26
CA TYR A 66 -15.10 -1.12 13.06
C TYR A 66 -15.11 -1.92 11.75
N SER A 67 -15.36 -3.24 11.82
CA SER A 67 -15.32 -4.15 10.67
C SER A 67 -16.23 -3.70 9.52
N THR A 68 -17.42 -3.17 9.80
CA THR A 68 -18.33 -2.63 8.76
C THR A 68 -17.73 -1.45 8.00
N ILE A 69 -16.97 -0.59 8.67
CA ILE A 69 -16.30 0.55 8.06
C ILE A 69 -15.10 0.07 7.24
N PHE A 70 -14.26 -0.80 7.82
CA PHE A 70 -13.12 -1.39 7.13
C PHE A 70 -13.51 -2.21 5.90
N ALA A 71 -14.65 -2.92 5.96
CA ALA A 71 -15.16 -3.69 4.82
C ALA A 71 -15.44 -2.83 3.58
N ARG A 72 -15.71 -1.53 3.78
CA ARG A 72 -15.90 -0.57 2.68
C ARG A 72 -14.64 0.21 2.36
N LEU A 73 -13.91 0.65 3.38
CA LEU A 73 -12.70 1.44 3.19
C LEU A 73 -11.58 0.64 2.53
N VAL A 74 -11.43 -0.65 2.85
CA VAL A 74 -10.35 -1.47 2.30
C VAL A 74 -10.49 -1.64 0.79
N PRO A 75 -11.60 -2.17 0.22
CA PRO A 75 -11.70 -2.34 -1.23
C PRO A 75 -11.63 -1.00 -1.98
N LEU A 76 -12.26 0.05 -1.44
CA LEU A 76 -12.20 1.38 -2.04
C LEU A 76 -10.78 1.95 -2.01
N GLY A 77 -10.07 1.80 -0.89
CA GLY A 77 -8.70 2.24 -0.72
C GLY A 77 -7.74 1.50 -1.66
N GLU A 78 -7.88 0.18 -1.77
CA GLU A 78 -7.07 -0.64 -2.66
C GLU A 78 -7.28 -0.27 -4.13
N ILE A 79 -8.54 -0.16 -4.58
CA ILE A 79 -8.86 0.20 -5.98
C ILE A 79 -8.40 1.63 -6.29
N THR A 80 -8.70 2.60 -5.43
CA THR A 80 -8.32 4.01 -5.66
C THR A 80 -6.82 4.21 -5.63
N SER A 81 -6.11 3.59 -4.67
CA SER A 81 -4.65 3.67 -4.60
C SER A 81 -4.01 2.99 -5.81
N GLY A 82 -4.51 1.82 -6.19
CA GLY A 82 -4.03 1.10 -7.37
C GLY A 82 -4.24 1.90 -8.66
N ALA A 83 -5.43 2.46 -8.87
CA ALA A 83 -5.74 3.31 -10.02
C ALA A 83 -4.86 4.57 -10.07
N ALA A 84 -4.67 5.25 -8.93
CA ALA A 84 -3.81 6.42 -8.85
C ALA A 84 -2.35 6.10 -9.15
N MET A 85 -1.84 4.95 -8.67
CA MET A 85 -0.50 4.48 -8.97
C MET A 85 -0.32 4.11 -10.45
N VAL A 86 -1.30 3.43 -11.07
CA VAL A 86 -1.26 3.14 -12.51
C VAL A 86 -1.25 4.45 -13.33
N ALA A 87 -2.12 5.39 -12.99
CA ALA A 87 -2.18 6.71 -13.62
C ALA A 87 -0.94 7.59 -13.32
N GLY A 88 -0.15 7.25 -12.30
CA GLY A 88 0.99 8.04 -11.84
C GLY A 88 0.62 9.29 -11.03
N PHE A 89 -0.63 9.43 -10.62
CA PHE A 89 -1.12 10.56 -9.84
C PHE A 89 -0.74 10.39 -8.37
N TRP A 90 0.05 11.34 -7.83
CA TRP A 90 0.43 11.37 -6.41
C TRP A 90 0.96 10.02 -5.89
N THR A 91 1.81 9.40 -6.69
CA THR A 91 2.34 8.05 -6.43
C THR A 91 2.84 7.85 -5.00
N PRO A 92 3.62 8.77 -4.38
CA PRO A 92 4.11 8.57 -3.02
C PRO A 92 3.00 8.47 -1.98
N LEU A 93 1.97 9.30 -2.10
CA LEU A 93 0.86 9.31 -1.14
C LEU A 93 0.07 8.01 -1.24
N PHE A 94 -0.34 7.64 -2.45
CA PHE A 94 -1.13 6.42 -2.65
C PHE A 94 -0.33 5.14 -2.38
N ALA A 95 0.99 5.15 -2.63
CA ALA A 95 1.87 4.06 -2.20
C ALA A 95 1.98 3.97 -0.67
N LEU A 96 1.97 5.10 0.04
CA LEU A 96 1.96 5.12 1.51
C LEU A 96 0.61 4.62 2.07
N VAL A 97 -0.51 5.03 1.48
CA VAL A 97 -1.84 4.53 1.85
C VAL A 97 -1.92 3.02 1.62
N ALA A 98 -1.48 2.54 0.46
CA ALA A 98 -1.38 1.12 0.11
C ALA A 98 -0.48 0.34 1.10
N PHE A 99 0.65 0.92 1.49
CA PHE A 99 1.55 0.35 2.50
C PHE A 99 0.83 0.18 3.85
N PHE A 100 0.15 1.21 4.34
CA PHE A 100 -0.56 1.13 5.63
C PHE A 100 -1.70 0.11 5.59
N MET A 101 -2.45 0.01 4.49
CA MET A 101 -3.49 -1.02 4.36
C MET A 101 -2.89 -2.42 4.38
N ALA A 102 -1.86 -2.69 3.56
CA ALA A 102 -1.20 -4.00 3.53
C ALA A 102 -0.59 -4.35 4.90
N LEU A 103 0.06 -3.38 5.56
CA LEU A 103 0.62 -3.54 6.90
C LEU A 103 -0.47 -3.87 7.92
N ASN A 104 -1.62 -3.20 7.83
CA ASN A 104 -2.77 -3.45 8.69
C ASN A 104 -3.24 -4.90 8.62
N PHE A 105 -3.36 -5.46 7.41
CA PHE A 105 -3.73 -6.85 7.18
C PHE A 105 -2.69 -7.84 7.71
N GLN A 106 -1.40 -7.57 7.48
CA GLN A 106 -0.31 -8.40 8.00
C GLN A 106 -0.25 -8.38 9.53
N PHE A 107 -0.57 -7.24 10.14
CA PHE A 107 -0.65 -7.09 11.59
C PHE A 107 -1.88 -7.79 12.17
N ALA A 108 -3.05 -7.61 11.55
CA ALA A 108 -4.31 -8.22 11.96
C ALA A 108 -4.25 -9.76 11.90
N SER A 109 -3.71 -10.32 10.82
CA SER A 109 -3.53 -11.77 10.67
C SER A 109 -2.42 -12.37 11.56
N GLY A 110 -1.62 -11.53 12.23
CA GLY A 110 -0.44 -11.94 12.99
C GLY A 110 0.70 -12.49 12.13
N ALA A 111 0.57 -12.44 10.79
CA ALA A 111 1.59 -12.91 9.85
C ALA A 111 2.91 -12.15 10.00
N LEU A 112 2.84 -10.88 10.43
CA LEU A 112 3.99 -10.03 10.74
C LEU A 112 4.95 -10.63 11.78
N PHE A 113 4.45 -11.46 12.69
CA PHE A 113 5.24 -12.08 13.75
C PHE A 113 5.69 -13.51 13.41
N LYS A 114 5.41 -14.00 12.20
CA LYS A 114 5.77 -15.34 11.74
C LYS A 114 6.86 -15.27 10.68
N TYR A 115 7.80 -16.22 10.70
CA TYR A 115 8.82 -16.35 9.66
C TYR A 115 8.24 -16.49 8.25
N SER A 116 6.98 -16.92 8.13
CA SER A 116 6.24 -17.00 6.87
C SER A 116 6.14 -15.65 6.12
N ILE A 117 6.34 -14.51 6.78
CA ILE A 117 6.36 -13.20 6.09
C ILE A 117 7.53 -13.07 5.11
N LEU A 118 8.64 -13.79 5.37
CA LEU A 118 9.84 -13.76 4.55
C LEU A 118 9.66 -14.53 3.23
N THR A 119 8.77 -15.52 3.22
CA THR A 119 8.48 -16.38 2.07
C THR A 119 7.16 -16.05 1.39
N SER A 120 6.30 -15.26 2.04
CA SER A 120 5.01 -14.84 1.48
C SER A 120 5.18 -13.76 0.41
N GLY A 121 4.55 -13.98 -0.75
CA GLY A 121 4.45 -12.98 -1.82
C GLY A 121 3.77 -11.68 -1.39
N TYR A 122 2.91 -11.73 -0.36
CA TYR A 122 2.16 -10.59 0.17
C TYR A 122 2.89 -9.83 1.28
N GLY A 123 3.96 -10.42 1.83
CA GLY A 123 4.72 -9.84 2.94
C GLY A 123 5.74 -8.83 2.45
N LEU A 124 7.01 -9.26 2.46
CA LEU A 124 8.13 -8.41 2.03
C LEU A 124 7.99 -7.81 0.62
N PRO A 125 7.53 -8.54 -0.42
CA PRO A 125 7.47 -7.96 -1.75
C PRO A 125 6.49 -6.80 -1.85
N VAL A 126 5.28 -6.93 -1.31
CA VAL A 126 4.25 -5.87 -1.36
C VAL A 126 4.62 -4.71 -0.43
N LEU A 127 4.99 -4.99 0.83
CA LEU A 127 5.36 -3.95 1.79
C LEU A 127 6.64 -3.21 1.36
N GLY A 128 7.64 -3.95 0.89
CA GLY A 128 8.88 -3.38 0.40
C GLY A 128 8.67 -2.53 -0.85
N SER A 129 7.87 -3.00 -1.81
CA SER A 129 7.61 -2.26 -3.04
C SER A 129 6.77 -1.00 -2.81
N THR A 130 5.74 -1.08 -1.98
CA THR A 130 4.92 0.10 -1.62
C THR A 130 5.73 1.13 -0.84
N LEU A 131 6.58 0.71 0.11
CA LEU A 131 7.47 1.61 0.83
C LEU A 131 8.55 2.23 -0.08
N ALA A 132 9.13 1.43 -0.97
CA ALA A 132 10.09 1.91 -1.96
C ALA A 132 9.46 2.94 -2.90
N LEU A 133 8.18 2.78 -3.27
CA LEU A 133 7.43 3.74 -4.07
C LEU A 133 7.02 4.97 -3.26
N ALA A 134 6.71 4.83 -1.97
CA ALA A 134 6.43 5.95 -1.09
C ALA A 134 7.66 6.86 -0.92
N VAL A 135 8.86 6.28 -0.79
CA VAL A 135 10.12 7.04 -0.62
C VAL A 135 10.70 7.50 -1.97
N GLY A 136 10.77 6.60 -2.94
CA GLY A 136 11.42 6.84 -4.24
C GLY A 136 10.52 7.48 -5.29
N GLY A 137 9.19 7.34 -5.16
CA GLY A 137 8.21 7.79 -6.15
C GLY A 137 8.17 9.30 -6.35
N VAL A 138 8.74 10.08 -5.42
CA VAL A 138 8.92 11.53 -5.52
C VAL A 138 9.74 11.92 -6.77
N ARG A 139 10.56 10.99 -7.28
CA ARG A 139 11.39 11.22 -8.48
C ARG A 139 10.68 10.93 -9.80
N LEU A 140 9.50 10.31 -9.78
CA LEU A 140 8.74 9.98 -10.98
C LEU A 140 8.04 11.21 -11.57
N PRO A 141 8.02 11.37 -12.91
CA PRO A 141 7.20 12.42 -13.54
C PRO A 141 5.73 12.21 -13.13
N TRP A 142 5.09 13.29 -12.66
CA TRP A 142 3.74 13.40 -12.03
C TRP A 142 3.61 13.21 -10.51
N SER A 143 4.71 13.00 -9.77
CA SER A 143 4.73 13.29 -8.33
C SER A 143 5.23 14.72 -8.14
N ILE A 144 4.33 15.66 -7.76
CA ILE A 144 4.56 17.11 -7.60
C ILE A 144 6.03 17.46 -7.43
N ARG A 145 6.71 17.75 -8.55
CA ARG A 145 8.02 18.38 -8.50
C ARG A 145 7.72 19.86 -8.69
N SER A 146 7.82 20.62 -7.59
CA SER A 146 8.05 22.05 -7.73
C SER A 146 9.27 22.21 -8.63
N SER A 147 9.15 23.06 -9.62
CA SER A 147 10.14 23.39 -10.63
C SER A 147 11.40 23.99 -9.97
N GLY A 148 12.19 23.13 -9.33
CA GLY A 148 13.57 23.43 -8.94
C GLY A 148 14.39 23.47 -10.22
N LEU A 149 14.52 24.67 -10.79
CA LEU A 149 15.37 24.98 -11.94
C LEU A 149 16.73 24.26 -11.83
N PRO A 150 17.27 23.75 -12.94
CA PRO A 150 18.61 23.16 -12.96
C PRO A 150 19.63 24.13 -12.35
N ARG A 151 20.46 23.62 -11.43
CA ARG A 151 21.58 24.35 -10.79
C ARG A 151 22.55 25.02 -11.79
N ALA A 152 22.47 24.68 -13.07
CA ALA A 152 23.28 25.26 -14.14
C ALA A 152 22.95 26.73 -14.47
N GLU A 153 21.74 27.22 -14.15
CA GLU A 153 21.34 28.62 -14.45
C GLU A 153 21.65 29.60 -13.32
N ARG A 154 21.88 29.12 -12.09
CA ARG A 154 22.13 30.00 -10.93
C ARG A 154 23.54 30.61 -10.91
N SER A 155 24.49 30.01 -11.64
CA SER A 155 25.85 30.51 -11.76
C SER A 155 26.03 31.60 -12.83
N LYS A 156 25.08 31.75 -13.77
CA LYS A 156 25.17 32.77 -14.84
C LYS A 156 24.47 34.09 -14.51
N ARG A 157 23.73 34.16 -13.39
CA ARG A 157 23.05 35.40 -12.95
C ARG A 157 23.85 36.25 -11.96
N PHE A 158 25.01 35.78 -11.54
CA PHE A 158 25.87 36.46 -10.55
C PHE A 158 27.34 36.57 -10.97
N SER A 159 27.67 36.34 -12.24
CA SER A 159 29.01 36.59 -12.79
C SER A 159 28.98 36.94 -14.26
#